data_AF-A0A3E2N0Y5-F1
#
_entry.id   AF-A0A3E2N0Y5-F1
#
_cell.length_a   1.000
_cell.length_b   1.000
_cell.length_c   1.000
_cell.angle_alpha   90.00
_cell.angle_beta   90.00
_cell.angle_gamma   90.00
#
_symmetry.space_group_name_H-M   'P 1'
#
loop_
_entity.id
_entity.type
_entity.pdbx_description
1 polymer ?
#
loop_
_entity_poly.entity_id
_entity_poly.type
_entity_poly.pdbx_seq_one_letter_code
_entity_poly.pdbx_strand_id
1 'polypeptide(L)'
;MKVVAPRIRCIATVATCVLSLATLVVPATAAADPTVTLPPMTSTGSGPIIGGGSTSLGQLISQQLISFDKPDIQEVDGSDAAQFVAAAAGVDDRELASVFLLLQRALGCQPDPAGSGTGFGTRAYRRSDGQWGGAMLVIAKSTVTDVDALKACIKSGWRRATAGGPDSMCNSGWTYPPFTGRRGGEGYFVLLAGTASDFCSVPNAKYRTTASSWPM
;
A
#
# COMPACT_ATOMS: atom_id res chain seq x y z
N MET A 1 -36.54 26.90 75.78
CA MET A 1 -35.22 26.23 75.76
C MET A 1 -35.20 25.12 76.80
N LYS A 2 -35.23 23.84 76.38
CA LYS A 2 -34.64 22.70 77.09
C LYS A 2 -34.70 21.47 76.19
N VAL A 3 -33.57 20.78 76.15
CA VAL A 3 -33.16 19.67 75.28
C VAL A 3 -33.88 18.38 75.66
N VAL A 4 -34.18 17.54 74.66
CA VAL A 4 -34.20 16.06 74.82
C VAL A 4 -33.64 15.42 73.54
N ALA A 5 -32.59 14.63 73.69
CA ALA A 5 -32.12 13.59 72.76
C ALA A 5 -32.44 12.21 73.40
N PRO A 6 -32.09 11.02 72.84
CA PRO A 6 -31.83 10.60 71.46
C PRO A 6 -32.56 9.26 71.10
N ARG A 7 -32.65 8.87 69.82
CA ARG A 7 -32.72 7.46 69.35
C ARG A 7 -32.05 7.39 67.97
N ILE A 8 -30.84 6.82 67.80
CA ILE A 8 -30.53 5.39 67.56
C ILE A 8 -31.32 4.90 66.32
N ARG A 9 -30.75 4.45 65.19
CA ARG A 9 -29.49 3.76 64.89
C ARG A 9 -29.16 3.85 63.38
N CYS A 10 -27.87 3.95 63.11
CA CYS A 10 -27.10 3.55 61.91
C CYS A 10 -27.86 2.95 60.71
N ILE A 11 -27.81 3.66 59.58
CA ILE A 11 -27.98 3.10 58.23
C ILE A 11 -26.58 2.93 57.66
N ALA A 12 -26.17 1.69 57.36
CA ALA A 12 -24.93 1.45 56.64
C ALA A 12 -25.05 0.21 55.75
N THR A 13 -24.83 0.46 54.45
CA THR A 13 -24.17 -0.40 53.44
C THR A 13 -24.92 -1.66 52.99
N VAL A 14 -24.99 -2.04 51.70
CA VAL A 14 -23.95 -2.06 50.66
C VAL A 14 -24.63 -1.86 49.30
N ALA A 15 -24.21 -0.86 48.52
CA ALA A 15 -24.54 -0.76 47.11
C ALA A 15 -23.55 -1.62 46.32
N THR A 16 -24.05 -2.67 45.67
CA THR A 16 -23.29 -3.56 44.79
C THR A 16 -22.90 -2.80 43.51
N CYS A 17 -21.69 -2.24 43.50
CA CYS A 17 -21.04 -1.81 42.26
C CYS A 17 -20.58 -3.07 41.50
N VAL A 18 -21.32 -3.44 40.46
CA VAL A 18 -20.90 -4.43 39.47
C VAL A 18 -19.70 -3.84 38.73
N LEU A 19 -18.50 -4.27 39.11
CA LEU A 19 -17.26 -3.95 38.41
C LEU A 19 -17.22 -4.84 37.15
N SER A 20 -17.81 -4.36 36.07
CA SER A 20 -17.66 -5.00 34.76
C SER A 20 -16.20 -4.84 34.32
N LEU A 21 -15.39 -5.89 34.47
CA LEU A 21 -14.13 -6.02 33.75
C LEU A 21 -14.48 -6.03 32.26
N ALA A 22 -14.35 -4.88 31.60
CA ALA A 22 -14.26 -4.81 30.16
C ALA A 22 -12.94 -5.49 29.77
N THR A 23 -12.99 -6.79 29.52
CA THR A 23 -11.97 -7.46 28.73
C THR A 23 -11.92 -6.71 27.40
N LEU A 24 -10.84 -5.96 27.18
CA LEU A 24 -10.46 -5.54 25.84
C LEU A 24 -10.24 -6.84 25.07
N VAL A 25 -11.29 -7.29 24.37
CA VAL A 25 -11.16 -8.24 23.29
C VAL A 25 -10.35 -7.50 22.24
N VAL A 26 -9.03 -7.59 22.33
CA VAL A 26 -8.17 -7.32 21.19
C VAL A 26 -8.61 -8.36 20.17
N PRO A 27 -9.23 -7.97 19.04
CA PRO A 27 -9.58 -8.95 18.02
C PRO A 27 -8.29 -9.67 17.63
N ALA A 28 -8.33 -11.00 17.62
CA ALA A 28 -7.24 -11.80 17.10
C ALA A 28 -6.93 -11.30 15.68
N THR A 29 -5.67 -10.95 15.44
CA THR A 29 -5.17 -10.60 14.11
C THR A 29 -5.39 -11.78 13.20
N ALA A 30 -6.33 -11.68 12.26
CA ALA A 30 -6.50 -12.69 11.23
C ALA A 30 -5.42 -12.44 10.18
N ALA A 31 -4.21 -12.93 10.46
CA ALA A 31 -3.11 -12.93 9.51
C ALA A 31 -3.62 -13.32 8.10
N ALA A 32 -3.02 -12.77 7.04
CA ALA A 32 -3.06 -13.40 5.73
C ALA A 32 -2.95 -14.91 5.97
N ASP A 33 -3.87 -15.69 5.38
CA ASP A 33 -3.97 -17.13 5.65
C ASP A 33 -2.54 -17.66 5.85
N PRO A 34 -2.18 -18.18 7.03
CA PRO A 34 -0.79 -18.47 7.35
C PRO A 34 -0.19 -19.51 6.39
N THR A 35 -1.02 -20.16 5.58
CA THR A 35 -0.64 -21.06 4.50
C THR A 35 -0.34 -20.36 3.17
N VAL A 36 -0.78 -19.11 2.98
CA VAL A 36 -0.57 -18.31 1.77
C VAL A 36 0.68 -17.47 1.92
N THR A 37 1.66 -17.75 1.06
CA THR A 37 2.93 -17.04 1.05
C THR A 37 3.15 -16.39 -0.29
N LEU A 38 3.57 -15.13 -0.27
CA LEU A 38 4.07 -14.43 -1.45
C LEU A 38 5.27 -15.20 -2.02
N PRO A 39 5.43 -15.21 -3.35
CA PRO A 39 6.55 -15.91 -3.99
C PRO A 39 7.88 -15.32 -3.53
N PRO A 40 8.95 -16.13 -3.44
CA PRO A 40 10.27 -15.61 -3.09
C PRO A 40 10.73 -14.57 -4.13
N MET A 41 11.58 -13.64 -3.69
CA MET A 41 12.19 -12.65 -4.57
C MET A 41 13.64 -13.05 -4.85
N THR A 42 14.05 -12.88 -6.11
CA THR A 42 15.44 -13.05 -6.52
C THR A 42 15.90 -11.71 -7.07
N SER A 43 16.94 -11.13 -6.49
CA SER A 43 17.54 -9.93 -7.05
C SER A 43 18.61 -10.30 -8.07
N THR A 44 18.51 -9.73 -9.27
CA THR A 44 19.51 -9.80 -10.34
C THR A 44 20.32 -8.52 -10.44
N GLY A 45 19.97 -7.48 -9.67
CA GLY A 45 20.62 -6.17 -9.71
C GLY A 45 20.20 -5.31 -10.91
N SER A 46 19.02 -5.56 -11.48
CA SER A 46 18.48 -4.84 -12.64
C SER A 46 18.24 -3.34 -12.43
N GLY A 47 18.28 -2.89 -11.17
CA GLY A 47 18.01 -1.50 -10.78
C GLY A 47 16.51 -1.17 -10.79
N PRO A 48 16.13 0.00 -10.25
CA PRO A 48 14.74 0.39 -9.96
C PRO A 48 13.84 0.64 -11.16
N ILE A 49 14.43 0.85 -12.35
CA ILE A 49 13.71 1.32 -13.53
C ILE A 49 13.58 0.20 -14.54
N ILE A 50 12.36 -0.02 -15.02
CA ILE A 50 12.09 -0.83 -16.21
C ILE A 50 12.11 0.09 -17.41
N GLY A 51 12.98 -0.21 -18.38
CA GLY A 51 13.13 0.55 -19.62
C GLY A 51 14.25 1.61 -19.60
N GLY A 52 14.71 1.99 -20.79
CA GLY A 52 15.85 2.91 -20.98
C GLY A 52 15.48 4.38 -20.89
N GLY A 53 15.05 4.87 -19.73
CA GLY A 53 14.86 6.30 -19.47
C GLY A 53 16.19 7.09 -19.43
N SER A 54 16.12 8.42 -19.46
CA SER A 54 17.31 9.23 -19.17
C SER A 54 17.79 8.97 -17.73
N THR A 55 19.10 9.01 -17.48
CA THR A 55 19.67 8.75 -16.15
C THR A 55 19.07 9.67 -15.08
N SER A 56 18.83 10.95 -15.42
CA SER A 56 18.24 11.92 -14.50
C SER A 56 16.79 11.62 -14.16
N LEU A 57 15.97 11.23 -15.15
CA LEU A 57 14.59 10.84 -14.91
C LEU A 57 14.50 9.54 -14.13
N GLY A 58 15.36 8.56 -14.48
CA GLY A 58 15.48 7.31 -13.74
C GLY A 58 15.83 7.54 -12.26
N GLN A 59 16.77 8.44 -11.97
CA GLN A 59 17.08 8.82 -10.58
C GLN A 59 15.88 9.44 -9.85
N LEU A 60 15.16 10.34 -10.51
CA LEU A 60 13.99 10.99 -9.91
C LEU A 60 12.85 10.01 -9.63
N ILE A 61 12.57 9.09 -10.56
CA ILE A 61 11.61 8.01 -10.37
C ILE A 61 12.05 7.10 -9.22
N SER A 62 13.33 6.74 -9.16
CA SER A 62 13.89 5.89 -8.10
C SER A 62 13.70 6.49 -6.72
N GLN A 63 13.80 7.82 -6.58
CA GLN A 63 13.54 8.52 -5.31
C GLN A 63 12.07 8.46 -4.86
N GLN A 64 11.15 8.17 -5.77
CA GLN A 64 9.75 7.98 -5.42
C GLN A 64 9.47 6.56 -4.94
N LEU A 65 10.29 5.57 -5.29
CA LEU A 65 10.18 4.22 -4.74
C LEU A 65 10.55 4.27 -3.25
N ILE A 66 9.65 3.77 -2.41
CA ILE A 66 9.82 3.82 -0.96
C ILE A 66 10.76 2.69 -0.55
N SER A 67 11.74 2.99 0.29
CA SER A 67 12.45 1.96 1.06
C SER A 67 11.83 1.87 2.44
N PHE A 68 11.64 0.66 2.96
CA PHE A 68 11.28 0.45 4.35
C PHE A 68 12.50 0.38 5.26
N ASP A 69 13.69 0.11 4.70
CA ASP A 69 14.97 0.02 5.44
C ASP A 69 14.90 -0.91 6.66
N LYS A 70 14.16 -2.02 6.55
CA LYS A 70 14.05 -3.04 7.61
C LYS A 70 14.73 -4.34 7.19
N PRO A 71 15.51 -4.97 8.08
CA PRO A 71 16.28 -6.16 7.74
C PRO A 71 15.42 -7.40 7.45
N ASP A 72 14.20 -7.46 7.97
CA ASP A 72 13.25 -8.55 7.76
C ASP A 72 12.43 -8.39 6.46
N ILE A 73 12.55 -7.24 5.79
CA ILE A 73 11.89 -6.93 4.53
C ILE A 73 12.92 -7.03 3.39
N GLN A 74 12.70 -7.97 2.49
CA GLN A 74 13.39 -8.02 1.22
C GLN A 74 12.77 -6.97 0.30
N GLU A 75 13.62 -6.31 -0.49
CA GLU A 75 13.21 -5.36 -1.51
C GLU A 75 13.94 -5.70 -2.81
N VAL A 76 13.20 -5.76 -3.92
CA VAL A 76 13.77 -5.91 -5.26
C VAL A 76 13.14 -4.89 -6.19
N ASP A 77 13.84 -4.58 -7.27
CA ASP A 77 13.67 -3.39 -8.07
C ASP A 77 13.59 -3.72 -9.56
N GLY A 78 12.90 -2.88 -10.34
CA GLY A 78 12.82 -3.01 -11.79
C GLY A 78 12.29 -4.36 -12.26
N SER A 79 13.02 -5.04 -13.16
CA SER A 79 12.54 -6.31 -13.74
C SER A 79 12.30 -7.40 -12.70
N ASP A 80 13.09 -7.43 -11.62
CA ASP A 80 12.90 -8.40 -10.54
C ASP A 80 11.55 -8.17 -9.83
N ALA A 81 11.19 -6.90 -9.61
CA ALA A 81 9.90 -6.55 -9.04
C ALA A 81 8.74 -6.88 -9.98
N ALA A 82 8.89 -6.63 -11.28
CA ALA A 82 7.86 -7.01 -12.26
C ALA A 82 7.66 -8.53 -12.34
N GLN A 83 8.73 -9.31 -12.24
CA GLN A 83 8.66 -10.77 -12.16
C GLN A 83 7.94 -11.22 -10.89
N PHE A 84 8.25 -10.61 -9.75
CA PHE A 84 7.52 -10.87 -8.50
C PHE A 84 6.03 -10.57 -8.63
N VAL A 85 5.66 -9.44 -9.24
CA VAL A 85 4.24 -9.08 -9.48
C VAL A 85 3.54 -10.12 -10.36
N ALA A 86 4.19 -10.58 -11.43
CA ALA A 86 3.64 -11.61 -12.30
C ALA A 86 3.48 -12.96 -11.57
N ALA A 87 4.45 -13.34 -10.74
CA ALA A 87 4.37 -14.55 -9.92
C ALA A 87 3.27 -14.44 -8.86
N ALA A 88 3.17 -13.30 -8.18
CA ALA A 88 2.17 -13.05 -7.14
C ALA A 88 0.75 -12.97 -7.71
N ALA A 89 0.59 -12.54 -8.97
CA ALA A 89 -0.67 -12.58 -9.69
C ALA A 89 -1.09 -14.00 -10.12
N GLY A 90 -0.16 -14.96 -10.11
CA GLY A 90 -0.37 -16.35 -10.50
C GLY A 90 -0.48 -17.35 -9.34
N VAL A 91 -0.54 -16.87 -8.10
CA VAL A 91 -0.76 -17.73 -6.92
C VAL A 91 -2.19 -18.25 -6.87
N ASP A 92 -2.40 -19.40 -6.22
CA ASP A 92 -3.72 -20.03 -6.13
C ASP A 92 -4.71 -19.25 -5.25
N ASP A 93 -4.21 -18.44 -4.32
CA ASP A 93 -5.04 -17.55 -3.51
C ASP A 93 -5.63 -16.43 -4.37
N ARG A 94 -6.93 -16.51 -4.60
CA ARG A 94 -7.65 -15.59 -5.48
C ARG A 94 -7.67 -14.16 -4.93
N GLU A 95 -7.69 -13.96 -3.62
CA GLU A 95 -7.74 -12.63 -3.02
C GLU A 95 -6.39 -11.91 -3.21
N LEU A 96 -5.30 -12.60 -2.92
CA LEU A 96 -3.94 -12.15 -3.13
C LEU A 96 -3.65 -11.92 -4.61
N ALA A 97 -3.94 -12.90 -5.47
CA ALA A 97 -3.75 -12.79 -6.91
C ALA A 97 -4.51 -11.59 -7.50
N SER A 98 -5.74 -11.33 -7.02
CA SER A 98 -6.59 -10.25 -7.55
C SER A 98 -5.98 -8.86 -7.43
N VAL A 99 -5.23 -8.58 -6.36
CA VAL A 99 -4.59 -7.26 -6.20
C VAL A 99 -3.34 -7.11 -7.05
N PHE A 100 -2.55 -8.18 -7.21
CA PHE A 100 -1.37 -8.15 -8.08
C PHE A 100 -1.71 -8.18 -9.56
N LEU A 101 -2.83 -8.81 -9.96
CA LEU A 101 -3.33 -8.78 -11.35
C LEU A 101 -3.58 -7.36 -11.84
N LEU A 102 -4.04 -6.46 -10.97
CA LEU A 102 -4.23 -5.06 -11.32
C LEU A 102 -2.90 -4.35 -11.59
N LEU A 103 -1.89 -4.63 -10.78
CA LEU A 103 -0.55 -4.07 -10.96
C LEU A 103 0.13 -4.65 -12.20
N GLN A 104 -0.03 -5.96 -12.45
CA GLN A 104 0.42 -6.61 -13.67
C GLN A 104 -0.22 -5.98 -14.91
N ARG A 105 -1.51 -5.67 -14.86
CA ARG A 105 -2.19 -4.93 -15.92
C ARG A 105 -1.60 -3.52 -16.10
N ALA A 106 -1.32 -2.81 -15.00
CA ALA A 106 -0.70 -1.49 -15.08
C ALA A 106 0.70 -1.51 -15.70
N LEU A 107 1.49 -2.55 -15.41
CA LEU A 107 2.77 -2.82 -16.07
C LEU A 107 2.57 -3.03 -17.59
N GLY A 108 1.59 -3.84 -17.99
CA GLY A 108 1.26 -4.08 -19.40
C GLY A 108 0.65 -2.88 -20.14
N CYS A 109 0.11 -1.90 -19.41
CA CYS A 109 -0.42 -0.65 -19.97
C CYS A 109 0.65 0.39 -20.28
N GLN A 110 1.89 0.18 -19.84
CA GLN A 110 2.99 1.04 -20.23
C GLN A 110 3.46 0.61 -21.63
N PRO A 111 3.37 1.47 -22.66
CA PRO A 111 3.99 1.16 -23.94
C PRO A 111 5.50 0.98 -23.72
N ASP A 112 6.11 0.08 -24.49
CA ASP A 112 7.56 -0.01 -24.66
C ASP A 112 7.89 0.54 -26.06
N PRO A 113 8.04 1.86 -26.24
CA PRO A 113 8.36 2.47 -27.52
C PRO A 113 9.88 2.59 -27.61
N ALA A 114 10.54 1.48 -27.90
CA ALA A 114 11.90 1.34 -28.41
C ALA A 114 12.83 2.59 -28.33
N GLY A 115 13.60 2.69 -27.24
CA GLY A 115 14.89 3.39 -27.24
C GLY A 115 14.88 4.83 -26.72
N SER A 116 15.39 5.00 -25.49
CA SER A 116 15.67 6.28 -24.81
C SER A 116 14.44 7.11 -24.39
N GLY A 117 13.71 6.70 -23.34
CA GLY A 117 12.87 7.67 -22.63
C GLY A 117 11.77 7.18 -21.71
N THR A 118 11.11 6.05 -21.95
CA THR A 118 9.91 5.66 -21.18
C THR A 118 10.26 4.63 -20.11
N GLY A 119 11.00 5.08 -19.11
CA GLY A 119 11.27 4.29 -17.91
C GLY A 119 10.17 4.49 -16.87
N PHE A 120 9.70 3.41 -16.25
CA PHE A 120 8.88 3.48 -15.05
C PHE A 120 9.58 2.72 -13.92
N GLY A 121 9.36 3.14 -12.69
CA GLY A 121 9.97 2.56 -11.51
C GLY A 121 9.08 1.48 -10.93
N THR A 122 9.66 0.36 -10.54
CA THR A 122 8.91 -0.62 -9.76
C THR A 122 9.77 -1.20 -8.66
N ARG A 123 9.14 -1.42 -7.51
CA ARG A 123 9.75 -2.06 -6.34
C ARG A 123 8.77 -3.05 -5.75
N ALA A 124 9.25 -4.24 -5.43
CA ALA A 124 8.51 -5.27 -4.71
C ALA A 124 9.10 -5.44 -3.31
N TYR A 125 8.23 -5.83 -2.39
CA TYR A 125 8.53 -5.97 -0.97
C TYR A 125 7.98 -7.29 -0.49
N ARG A 126 8.77 -8.00 0.31
CA ARG A 126 8.36 -9.26 0.91
C ARG A 126 9.07 -9.46 2.23
N ARG A 127 8.32 -9.77 3.28
CA ARG A 127 8.89 -10.12 4.59
C ARG A 127 9.44 -11.54 4.52
N SER A 128 10.43 -11.84 5.36
CA SER A 128 11.07 -13.16 5.42
C SER A 128 10.09 -14.34 5.57
N ASP A 129 8.95 -14.15 6.23
CA ASP A 129 7.90 -15.17 6.41
C ASP A 129 6.94 -15.30 5.20
N GLY A 130 7.04 -14.42 4.20
CA GLY A 130 6.22 -14.43 3.00
C GLY A 130 4.76 -14.00 3.19
N GLN A 131 4.31 -13.75 4.40
CA GLN A 131 2.91 -13.39 4.69
C GLN A 131 2.65 -11.88 4.53
N TRP A 132 3.72 -11.10 4.44
CA TRP A 132 3.67 -9.66 4.27
C TRP A 132 4.39 -9.25 2.99
N GLY A 133 3.81 -8.30 2.27
CA GLY A 133 4.47 -7.71 1.13
C GLY A 133 3.51 -7.01 0.18
N GLY A 134 4.08 -6.55 -0.90
CA GLY A 134 3.39 -5.75 -1.89
C GLY A 134 4.32 -5.32 -2.99
N ALA A 135 3.82 -4.49 -3.87
CA ALA A 135 4.61 -3.87 -4.89
C ALA A 135 4.09 -2.46 -5.18
N MET A 136 5.02 -1.65 -5.64
CA MET A 136 4.86 -0.26 -5.99
C MET A 136 5.26 -0.07 -7.44
N LEU A 137 4.48 0.72 -8.15
CA LEU A 137 4.76 1.17 -9.50
C LEU A 137 4.70 2.71 -9.53
N VAL A 138 5.76 3.33 -10.02
CA VAL A 138 5.90 4.77 -10.19
C VAL A 138 6.06 5.06 -11.66
N ILE A 139 5.16 5.88 -12.19
CA ILE A 139 5.20 6.32 -13.58
C ILE A 139 5.42 7.83 -13.57
N ALA A 140 6.53 8.27 -14.14
CA ALA A 140 6.77 9.68 -14.39
C ALA A 140 5.75 10.20 -15.41
N LYS A 141 5.09 11.32 -15.13
CA LYS A 141 4.10 11.88 -16.04
C LYS A 141 4.74 12.31 -17.35
N SER A 142 5.98 12.78 -17.33
CA SER A 142 6.72 13.15 -18.55
C SER A 142 6.89 11.99 -19.52
N THR A 143 6.78 10.74 -19.07
CA THR A 143 6.86 9.54 -19.93
C THR A 143 5.51 9.11 -20.49
N VAL A 144 4.40 9.75 -20.08
CA VAL A 144 3.05 9.37 -20.49
C VAL A 144 2.56 10.31 -21.58
N THR A 145 2.52 9.81 -22.82
CA THR A 145 2.07 10.60 -23.99
C THR A 145 0.56 10.88 -23.95
N ASP A 146 -0.22 9.91 -23.46
CA ASP A 146 -1.68 10.01 -23.32
C ASP A 146 -2.11 9.52 -21.93
N VAL A 147 -2.37 10.47 -21.04
CA VAL A 147 -2.78 10.20 -19.66
C VAL A 147 -4.18 9.60 -19.59
N ASP A 148 -5.07 9.94 -20.51
CA ASP A 148 -6.46 9.45 -20.52
C ASP A 148 -6.51 8.00 -21.02
N ALA A 149 -5.73 7.67 -22.05
CA ALA A 149 -5.55 6.29 -22.50
C ALA A 149 -4.92 5.43 -21.40
N LEU A 150 -3.88 5.93 -20.72
CA LEU A 150 -3.27 5.25 -19.59
C LEU A 150 -4.28 5.04 -18.45
N LYS A 151 -5.02 6.09 -18.09
CA LYS A 151 -6.06 6.04 -17.06
C LYS A 151 -7.12 5.01 -17.44
N ALA A 152 -7.63 5.01 -18.67
CA ALA A 152 -8.59 4.01 -19.15
C ALA A 152 -8.01 2.59 -19.10
N CYS A 153 -6.73 2.45 -19.48
CA CYS A 153 -6.02 1.17 -19.42
C CYS A 153 -5.79 0.69 -17.99
N ILE A 154 -5.77 1.52 -16.95
CA ILE A 154 -5.57 1.03 -15.56
C ILE A 154 -6.88 0.98 -14.76
N LYS A 155 -7.81 1.89 -15.06
CA LYS A 155 -8.99 2.17 -14.24
C LYS A 155 -9.88 0.94 -13.98
N SER A 156 -10.02 0.02 -14.93
CA SER A 156 -10.87 -1.15 -14.70
C SER A 156 -10.25 -2.04 -13.60
N GLY A 157 -10.89 -2.03 -12.42
CA GLY A 157 -10.50 -2.82 -11.25
C GLY A 157 -9.78 -2.04 -10.15
N TRP A 158 -9.32 -0.81 -10.41
CA TRP A 158 -8.70 0.01 -9.36
C TRP A 158 -9.75 0.56 -8.39
N ARG A 159 -9.54 0.36 -7.08
CA ARG A 159 -10.42 0.90 -6.04
C ARG A 159 -9.88 2.21 -5.50
N ARG A 160 -10.75 2.99 -4.85
CA ARG A 160 -10.33 4.19 -4.11
C ARG A 160 -9.40 3.75 -2.99
N ALA A 161 -8.36 4.52 -2.70
CA ALA A 161 -7.51 4.27 -1.54
C ALA A 161 -8.34 4.31 -0.25
N THR A 162 -8.68 3.15 0.30
CA THR A 162 -9.36 3.02 1.59
C THR A 162 -8.35 2.60 2.65
N ALA A 163 -8.50 3.08 3.88
CA ALA A 163 -7.91 2.41 5.03
C ALA A 163 -8.68 1.09 5.17
N GLY A 164 -8.15 0.01 4.62
CA GLY A 164 -8.69 -1.32 4.87
C GLY A 164 -8.46 -1.75 6.31
N GLY A 165 -9.11 -2.83 6.73
CA GLY A 165 -8.82 -3.48 8.02
C GLY A 165 -7.42 -4.10 8.06
N PRO A 166 -6.95 -4.54 9.24
CA PRO A 166 -5.62 -5.12 9.46
C PRO A 166 -5.27 -6.29 8.52
N ASP A 167 -6.28 -6.91 7.91
CA ASP A 167 -6.13 -8.17 7.18
C ASP A 167 -6.57 -8.05 5.72
N SER A 168 -6.99 -6.86 5.30
CA SER A 168 -7.49 -6.65 3.94
C SER A 168 -6.35 -6.60 2.92
N MET A 169 -6.61 -7.01 1.68
CA MET A 169 -5.73 -6.65 0.57
C MET A 169 -5.96 -5.17 0.19
N CYS A 170 -4.93 -4.50 -0.29
CA CYS A 170 -5.02 -3.12 -0.75
C CYS A 170 -4.63 -2.99 -2.21
N ASN A 171 -5.36 -2.13 -2.89
CA ASN A 171 -4.93 -1.46 -4.10
C ASN A 171 -5.20 0.04 -3.92
N SER A 172 -4.19 0.87 -4.10
CA SER A 172 -4.32 2.32 -3.96
C SER A 172 -3.49 3.02 -5.02
N GLY A 173 -3.97 4.18 -5.45
CA GLY A 173 -3.30 4.94 -6.47
C GLY A 173 -3.38 6.43 -6.21
N TRP A 174 -2.28 7.10 -6.55
CA TRP A 174 -2.03 8.50 -6.23
C TRP A 174 -1.43 9.22 -7.43
N THR A 175 -1.72 10.51 -7.54
CA THR A 175 -0.98 11.43 -8.40
C THR A 175 -0.27 12.47 -7.55
N TYR A 176 1.05 12.56 -7.68
CA TYR A 176 1.96 13.36 -6.85
C TYR A 176 3.04 14.06 -7.69
N PRO A 177 3.30 15.37 -7.54
CA PRO A 177 2.37 16.37 -7.00
C PRO A 177 0.98 16.25 -7.66
N PRO A 178 -0.09 16.72 -7.00
CA PRO A 178 -1.46 16.56 -7.50
C PRO A 178 -1.58 17.17 -8.89
N PHE A 179 -2.07 16.38 -9.84
CA PHE A 179 -2.22 16.87 -11.21
C PHE A 179 -3.38 17.87 -11.31
N THR A 180 -3.07 19.17 -11.38
CA THR A 180 -4.02 20.27 -11.58
C THR A 180 -3.81 20.99 -12.93
N GLY A 181 -3.56 20.24 -14.01
CA GLY A 181 -3.47 20.80 -15.37
C GLY A 181 -2.06 21.06 -15.92
N ARG A 182 -1.96 21.86 -16.99
CA ARG A 182 -0.90 21.75 -18.02
C ARG A 182 0.47 22.34 -17.67
N ARG A 183 0.71 22.96 -16.51
CA ARG A 183 2.05 23.49 -16.16
C ARG A 183 2.33 23.46 -14.66
N GLY A 184 3.39 22.75 -14.27
CA GLY A 184 4.01 22.84 -12.94
C GLY A 184 4.59 21.51 -12.44
N GLY A 185 5.92 21.33 -12.55
CA GLY A 185 6.68 20.23 -11.94
C GLY A 185 6.60 18.87 -12.65
N GLU A 186 7.59 18.00 -12.38
CA GLU A 186 7.49 16.57 -12.72
C GLU A 186 6.42 15.93 -11.84
N GLY A 187 5.36 15.42 -12.46
CA GLY A 187 4.30 14.67 -11.80
C GLY A 187 4.60 13.18 -11.85
N TYR A 188 4.04 12.42 -10.92
CA TYR A 188 4.15 10.98 -10.85
C TYR A 188 2.77 10.37 -10.62
N PHE A 189 2.53 9.23 -11.23
CA PHE A 189 1.47 8.32 -10.85
C PHE A 189 2.08 7.21 -10.01
N VAL A 190 1.52 6.98 -8.83
CA VAL A 190 1.97 5.94 -7.91
C VAL A 190 0.84 4.94 -7.74
N LEU A 191 1.14 3.67 -7.95
CA LEU A 191 0.23 2.56 -7.78
C LEU A 191 0.81 1.59 -6.76
N LEU A 192 -0.02 1.14 -5.84
CA LEU A 192 0.35 0.26 -4.74
C LEU A 192 -0.61 -0.93 -4.74
N ALA A 193 -0.07 -2.13 -4.61
CA ALA A 193 -0.83 -3.36 -4.40
C ALA A 193 -0.13 -4.23 -3.35
N GLY A 194 -0.87 -4.88 -2.47
CA GLY A 194 -0.30 -5.78 -1.46
C GLY A 194 -1.20 -5.97 -0.25
N THR A 195 -0.58 -6.26 0.90
CA THR A 195 -1.29 -6.39 2.18
C THR A 195 -1.64 -5.00 2.76
N ALA A 196 -2.88 -4.78 3.21
CA ALA A 196 -3.40 -3.41 3.45
C ALA A 196 -2.84 -2.72 4.69
N SER A 197 -2.74 -3.45 5.79
CA SER A 197 -2.46 -2.91 7.12
C SER A 197 -1.03 -2.51 7.34
N ASP A 198 -0.13 -3.28 6.75
CA ASP A 198 1.28 -3.20 7.06
C ASP A 198 2.08 -2.72 5.85
N PHE A 199 1.74 -3.17 4.63
CA PHE A 199 2.39 -2.64 3.42
C PHE A 199 1.76 -1.31 3.02
N CYS A 200 0.48 -1.27 2.66
CA CYS A 200 -0.11 -0.05 2.09
C CYS A 200 -0.29 1.12 3.08
N SER A 201 -0.39 0.87 4.38
CA SER A 201 -0.62 1.93 5.37
C SER A 201 0.49 2.98 5.36
N VAL A 202 1.74 2.55 5.31
CA VAL A 202 2.93 3.41 5.36
C VAL A 202 3.05 4.28 4.09
N PRO A 203 3.07 3.73 2.86
CA PRO A 203 3.05 4.53 1.63
C PRO A 203 1.82 5.44 1.55
N ASN A 204 0.62 4.96 1.90
CA ASN A 204 -0.58 5.79 1.83
C ASN A 204 -0.54 6.97 2.78
N ALA A 205 0.05 6.83 3.97
CA ALA A 205 0.24 7.94 4.89
C ALA A 205 1.11 9.07 4.28
N LYS A 206 2.13 8.70 3.50
CA LYS A 206 3.00 9.65 2.78
C LYS A 206 2.24 10.45 1.70
N TYR A 207 1.33 9.78 0.98
CA TYR A 207 0.61 10.39 -0.14
C TYR A 207 -0.67 11.14 0.23
N ARG A 208 -1.39 10.72 1.28
CA ARG A 208 -2.73 11.25 1.62
C ARG A 208 -2.83 12.77 1.76
N THR A 209 -1.77 13.43 2.21
CA THR A 209 -1.76 14.88 2.47
C THR A 209 -1.25 15.71 1.30
N THR A 210 -0.56 15.09 0.35
CA THR A 210 0.19 15.79 -0.71
C THR A 210 -0.13 15.30 -2.13
N ALA A 211 -0.98 14.28 -2.27
CA ALA A 211 -1.35 13.67 -3.54
C ALA A 211 -2.87 13.61 -3.70
N SER A 212 -3.34 13.45 -4.94
CA SER A 212 -4.75 13.18 -5.22
C SER A 212 -4.98 11.70 -5.57
N SER A 213 -6.17 11.17 -5.28
CA SER A 213 -6.53 9.81 -5.69
C SER A 213 -6.53 9.68 -7.21
N TRP A 214 -5.95 8.61 -7.72
CA TRP A 214 -5.89 8.24 -9.14
C TRP A 214 -5.86 6.70 -9.24
N PRO A 215 -6.30 6.03 -10.32
CA PRO A 215 -6.96 6.49 -11.53
C PRO A 215 -8.51 6.57 -11.42
N MET A 216 -9.04 6.87 -10.23
CA MET A 216 -10.49 6.97 -10.00
C MET A 216 -11.17 8.04 -10.88
#